data_AF-A0A3R7WI87-F1
#
_entry.id   AF-A0A3R7WI87-F1
#
_cell.length_a   1.000
_cell.length_b   1.000
_cell.length_c   1.000
_cell.angle_alpha   90.00
_cell.angle_beta   90.00
_cell.angle_gamma   90.00
#
_symmetry.space_group_name_H-M   'P 1'
#
loop_
_entity.id
_entity.type
_entity.pdbx_description
1 polymer ?
#
loop_
_entity_poly.entity_id
_entity_poly.type
_entity_poly.pdbx_seq_one_letter_code
_entity_poly.pdbx_strand_id
1 'polypeptide(L)'
;MSSKKNKRFLVTYADHEVSRASAVKLLGVNKARMKEGVSFMSANRVALEDNVLHFEGIGVSVLALTSEDARQLATRKGILAVEEDVKMHAFDIEPERIGAAYKPEAYINQEEMEKLEGTLKALEGARVKTNLRQKGASIETAEPIETQDEDTVVGNKAVPEAEFLPFNYESFLGKSNLVADSPLGEDRPIPSQEGSFADGYKKAMMDIFSTMLDANVKKDTSKSCDSSAASADGLDSVKALSPSYIPWNIKMVKAHRAWARGYDGYRVKVAVLDTGIDYNHKDLCVYGGVDFSGSESYMDYNGHGTHCAGIIAAREHRKRIVGVAPRAKLYAVKVLDDKGYGNTSDIIAGMEWCVNNGIQVACMSLGGVHAPSVAYRNAISRCQLNGVLVVAAAGNSANSDFSWVCAPANSAQATTWSTSPIAVGAVDRRKQIAYFSSRGQKCLPWNPVGCVAPGVNVKSTYLDNEYVEMSGTSMACPHVAGLAALLCQRWNSHDVYKIKKQLLLGTFHSHAYPPSTYMGFGLINCDRAVSTYYVNMFFDRLEEWHLFS
;
A
#
# COMPACT_ATOMS: atom_id res chain seq x y z
N MET A 1 -35.83 30.27 -2.31
CA MET A 1 -36.15 29.24 -1.31
C MET A 1 -35.32 28.00 -1.63
N SER A 2 -34.11 27.90 -1.07
CA SER A 2 -33.29 26.68 -1.22
C SER A 2 -33.97 25.55 -0.46
N SER A 3 -34.18 24.39 -1.08
CA SER A 3 -34.87 23.28 -0.42
C SER A 3 -34.09 22.85 0.82
N LYS A 4 -34.76 22.80 1.98
CA LYS A 4 -34.25 22.18 3.21
C LYS A 4 -34.15 20.65 3.02
N LYS A 5 -33.27 20.19 2.12
CA LYS A 5 -32.94 18.77 2.00
C LYS A 5 -31.78 18.49 2.93
N ASN A 6 -31.94 17.47 3.76
CA ASN A 6 -30.84 16.98 4.58
C ASN A 6 -29.78 16.37 3.66
N LYS A 7 -28.52 16.71 3.91
CA LYS A 7 -27.32 16.11 3.31
C LYS A 7 -26.60 15.27 4.35
N ARG A 8 -25.78 14.33 3.91
CA ARG A 8 -24.89 13.56 4.78
C ARG A 8 -23.62 14.37 5.07
N PHE A 9 -23.25 14.47 6.33
CA PHE A 9 -22.04 15.15 6.77
C PHE A 9 -21.19 14.24 7.66
N LEU A 10 -19.88 14.40 7.54
CA LEU A 10 -18.84 13.88 8.40
C LEU A 10 -18.50 14.95 9.44
N VAL A 11 -18.72 14.62 10.71
CA VAL A 11 -18.33 15.48 11.84
C VAL A 11 -17.07 14.93 12.44
N THR A 12 -15.98 15.68 12.31
CA THR A 12 -14.68 15.33 12.87
C THR A 12 -14.49 16.06 14.19
N TYR A 13 -14.15 15.33 15.24
CA TYR A 13 -13.94 15.89 16.58
C TYR A 13 -12.49 16.33 16.78
N ALA A 14 -12.29 17.26 17.72
CA ALA A 14 -10.96 17.72 18.09
C ALA A 14 -10.17 16.66 18.89
N ASP A 15 -10.89 15.81 19.63
CA ASP A 15 -10.33 14.65 20.32
C ASP A 15 -10.64 13.38 19.52
N HIS A 16 -9.59 12.65 19.11
CA HIS A 16 -9.73 11.43 18.32
C HIS A 16 -10.24 10.24 19.13
N GLU A 17 -10.14 10.28 20.47
CA GLU A 17 -10.63 9.23 21.39
C GLU A 17 -11.98 9.58 22.00
N VAL A 18 -12.73 10.46 21.32
CA VAL A 18 -14.06 10.87 21.76
C VAL A 18 -15.00 9.66 21.90
N SER A 19 -15.36 9.35 23.15
CA SER A 19 -16.30 8.26 23.39
C SER A 19 -17.67 8.53 22.76
N ARG A 20 -18.43 7.47 22.48
CA ARG A 20 -19.82 7.58 22.00
C ARG A 20 -20.70 8.44 22.91
N ALA A 21 -20.50 8.41 24.23
CA ALA A 21 -21.26 9.24 25.17
C ALA A 21 -20.93 10.73 25.03
N SER A 22 -19.64 11.05 24.87
CA SER A 22 -19.17 12.41 24.59
C SER A 22 -19.69 12.92 23.25
N ALA A 23 -19.61 12.09 22.21
CA ALA A 23 -20.11 12.40 20.87
C ALA A 23 -21.62 12.72 20.88
N VAL A 24 -22.43 11.93 21.60
CA VAL A 24 -23.88 12.19 21.81
C VAL A 24 -24.12 13.58 22.40
N LYS A 25 -23.35 13.97 23.43
CA LYS A 25 -23.46 15.28 24.07
C LYS A 25 -23.05 16.42 23.14
N LEU A 26 -21.94 16.26 22.41
CA LEU A 26 -21.43 17.27 21.48
C LEU A 26 -22.36 17.51 20.29
N LEU A 27 -22.92 16.43 19.72
CA LEU A 27 -23.87 16.51 18.63
C LEU A 27 -25.26 16.98 19.09
N GLY A 28 -25.64 16.71 20.33
CA GLY A 28 -26.97 17.00 20.85
C GLY A 28 -28.03 16.06 20.28
N VAL A 29 -27.66 14.80 20.02
CA VAL A 29 -28.54 13.77 19.44
C VAL A 29 -29.02 12.80 20.50
N ASN A 30 -30.11 12.08 20.23
CA ASN A 30 -30.57 11.03 21.14
C ASN A 30 -29.59 9.84 21.13
N LYS A 31 -29.16 9.38 22.30
CA LYS A 31 -28.26 8.22 22.46
C LYS A 31 -28.75 6.96 21.73
N ALA A 32 -30.07 6.75 21.64
CA ALA A 32 -30.66 5.59 20.95
C ALA A 32 -30.41 5.60 19.43
N ARG A 33 -30.24 6.79 18.83
CA ARG A 33 -29.96 6.99 17.40
C ARG A 33 -28.49 6.78 17.06
N MET A 34 -27.59 6.92 18.03
CA MET A 34 -26.17 6.68 17.82
C MET A 34 -25.94 5.18 17.60
N LYS A 35 -25.16 4.77 16.59
CA LYS A 35 -24.78 3.39 16.30
C LYS A 35 -23.25 3.32 16.12
N GLU A 36 -22.68 2.16 16.40
CA GLU A 36 -21.26 1.91 16.08
C GLU A 36 -21.14 1.76 14.55
N GLY A 37 -20.29 2.57 13.94
CA GLY A 37 -20.29 2.78 12.49
C GLY A 37 -19.91 1.54 11.70
N VAL A 38 -18.82 0.84 12.07
CA VAL A 38 -18.30 -0.30 11.30
C VAL A 38 -19.29 -1.46 11.31
N SER A 39 -19.78 -1.86 12.48
CA SER A 39 -20.71 -2.98 12.63
C SER A 39 -22.07 -2.65 12.03
N PHE A 40 -22.53 -1.39 12.15
CA PHE A 40 -23.81 -1.00 11.58
C PHE A 40 -23.75 -0.98 10.05
N MET A 41 -22.73 -0.37 9.45
CA MET A 41 -22.61 -0.27 7.98
C MET A 41 -22.40 -1.62 7.31
N SER A 42 -21.70 -2.55 7.98
CA SER A 42 -21.49 -3.90 7.45
C SER A 42 -22.71 -4.82 7.61
N ALA A 43 -23.53 -4.65 8.66
CA ALA A 43 -24.60 -5.60 8.99
C ALA A 43 -26.05 -5.11 8.79
N ASN A 44 -26.35 -3.82 9.02
CA ASN A 44 -27.72 -3.31 9.07
C ASN A 44 -27.87 -1.96 8.35
N ARG A 45 -28.65 -1.96 7.27
CA ARG A 45 -28.65 -0.91 6.24
C ARG A 45 -29.85 0.03 6.29
N VAL A 46 -30.46 0.20 7.47
CA VAL A 46 -31.56 1.17 7.62
C VAL A 46 -31.00 2.57 7.43
N ALA A 47 -31.68 3.37 6.61
CA ALA A 47 -31.26 4.68 6.16
C ALA A 47 -30.63 5.51 7.29
N LEU A 48 -29.47 6.10 6.98
CA LEU A 48 -28.76 7.06 7.82
C LEU A 48 -29.61 8.29 8.19
N GLU A 49 -30.79 8.44 7.59
CA GLU A 49 -31.77 9.49 7.89
C GLU A 49 -32.17 9.50 9.38
N ASP A 50 -32.32 8.32 10.00
CA ASP A 50 -32.74 8.22 11.40
C ASP A 50 -31.60 7.91 12.38
N ASN A 51 -30.43 7.51 11.90
CA ASN A 51 -29.30 7.08 12.75
C ASN A 51 -28.08 8.00 12.61
N VAL A 52 -27.27 8.05 13.67
CA VAL A 52 -25.94 8.68 13.65
C VAL A 52 -24.92 7.56 13.77
N LEU A 53 -24.01 7.48 12.82
CA LEU A 53 -22.93 6.49 12.86
C LEU A 53 -21.71 7.11 13.54
N HIS A 54 -21.09 6.36 14.43
CA HIS A 54 -19.90 6.81 15.15
C HIS A 54 -18.74 5.85 14.96
N PHE A 55 -17.62 6.41 14.54
CA PHE A 55 -16.33 5.74 14.40
C PHE A 55 -15.45 6.19 15.57
N GLU A 56 -15.61 5.53 16.71
CA GLU A 56 -14.93 5.88 17.97
C GLU A 56 -13.42 5.83 17.81
N GLY A 57 -12.89 4.89 17.03
CA GLY A 57 -11.45 4.75 16.80
C GLY A 57 -10.85 5.84 15.89
N ILE A 58 -11.67 6.58 15.15
CA ILE A 58 -11.24 7.63 14.21
C ILE A 58 -11.61 9.04 14.70
N GLY A 59 -12.57 9.14 15.63
CA GLY A 59 -13.12 10.41 16.08
C GLY A 59 -13.92 11.10 14.96
N VAL A 60 -14.75 10.34 14.26
CA VAL A 60 -15.65 10.85 13.21
C VAL A 60 -17.06 10.31 13.43
N SER A 61 -18.07 11.13 13.17
CA SER A 61 -19.47 10.71 13.09
C SER A 61 -20.10 11.07 11.75
N VAL A 62 -21.07 10.26 11.30
CA VAL A 62 -21.86 10.51 10.09
C VAL A 62 -23.31 10.72 10.47
N LEU A 63 -23.91 11.79 9.96
CA LEU A 63 -25.33 12.11 10.20
C LEU A 63 -25.91 12.99 9.09
N ALA A 64 -27.24 12.98 8.98
CA ALA A 64 -27.98 13.83 8.06
C ALA A 64 -28.29 15.20 8.70
N LEU A 65 -27.87 16.31 8.06
CA LEU A 65 -28.08 17.69 8.52
C LEU A 65 -28.54 18.60 7.39
N THR A 66 -29.20 19.71 7.72
CA THR A 66 -29.29 20.84 6.79
C THR A 66 -27.96 21.61 6.76
N SER A 67 -27.70 22.37 5.69
CA SER A 67 -26.51 23.22 5.59
C SER A 67 -26.38 24.22 6.75
N GLU A 68 -27.51 24.72 7.26
CA GLU A 68 -27.54 25.64 8.40
C GLU A 68 -27.17 24.93 9.70
N ASP A 69 -27.74 23.74 9.94
CA ASP A 69 -27.40 22.94 11.13
C ASP A 69 -25.92 22.50 11.10
N ALA A 70 -25.39 22.13 9.92
CA ALA A 70 -23.99 21.78 9.75
C ALA A 70 -23.05 22.95 10.09
N ARG A 71 -23.39 24.17 9.63
CA ARG A 71 -22.65 25.39 9.95
C ARG A 71 -22.70 25.73 11.44
N GLN A 72 -23.87 25.61 12.07
CA GLN A 72 -24.02 25.85 13.51
C GLN A 72 -23.30 24.79 14.35
N LEU A 73 -23.27 23.54 13.87
CA LEU A 73 -22.57 22.46 14.55
C LEU A 73 -21.05 22.70 14.53
N ALA A 74 -20.50 23.17 13.42
CA ALA A 74 -19.08 23.45 13.27
C ALA A 74 -18.54 24.53 14.22
N THR A 75 -19.38 25.39 14.80
CA THR A 75 -18.94 26.40 15.79
C THR A 75 -18.87 25.86 17.22
N ARG A 76 -19.33 24.63 17.49
CA ARG A 76 -19.31 24.06 18.84
C ARG A 76 -17.89 23.69 19.24
N LYS A 77 -17.53 24.00 20.49
CA LYS A 77 -16.28 23.57 21.11
C LYS A 77 -16.17 22.03 21.09
N GLY A 78 -15.02 21.51 20.68
CA GLY A 78 -14.76 20.07 20.54
C GLY A 78 -15.10 19.49 19.17
N ILE A 79 -15.66 20.28 18.24
CA ILE A 79 -15.85 19.91 16.84
C ILE A 79 -14.80 20.64 15.99
N LEU A 80 -14.01 19.86 15.25
CA LEU A 80 -12.91 20.35 14.44
C LEU A 80 -13.40 20.74 13.04
N ALA A 81 -14.24 19.90 12.44
CA ALA A 81 -14.77 20.11 11.10
C ALA A 81 -16.11 19.41 10.89
N VAL A 82 -16.94 19.98 10.02
CA VAL A 82 -18.15 19.36 9.46
C VAL A 82 -18.05 19.43 7.95
N GLU A 83 -17.82 18.29 7.30
CA GLU A 83 -17.55 18.20 5.86
C GLU A 83 -18.60 17.31 5.18
N GLU A 84 -19.08 17.68 3.98
CA GLU A 84 -20.07 16.91 3.23
C GLU A 84 -19.50 15.51 2.88
N ASP A 85 -20.33 14.47 3.04
CA ASP A 85 -19.96 13.09 2.70
C ASP A 85 -20.08 12.89 1.18
N VAL A 86 -18.97 13.11 0.47
CA VAL A 86 -18.93 13.08 -1.00
C VAL A 86 -18.54 11.71 -1.53
N LYS A 87 -18.85 11.46 -2.80
CA LYS A 87 -18.50 10.22 -3.51
C LYS A 87 -17.06 10.24 -4.02
N MET A 88 -16.43 9.07 -3.99
CA MET A 88 -15.13 8.75 -4.59
C MET A 88 -15.30 7.77 -5.75
N HIS A 89 -14.25 7.64 -6.58
CA HIS A 89 -14.28 6.86 -7.82
C HIS A 89 -13.05 5.95 -7.95
N ALA A 90 -13.24 4.75 -8.50
CA ALA A 90 -12.16 3.79 -8.79
C ALA A 90 -11.14 4.30 -9.83
N PHE A 91 -11.60 5.05 -10.84
CA PHE A 91 -10.74 5.58 -11.91
C PHE A 91 -10.33 7.03 -11.72
N ASP A 92 -10.80 7.70 -10.66
CA ASP A 92 -10.55 9.14 -10.43
C ASP A 92 -10.88 10.05 -11.65
N ILE A 93 -11.76 9.57 -12.54
CA ILE A 93 -12.37 10.35 -13.62
C ILE A 93 -13.79 10.61 -13.15
N GLU A 94 -14.05 11.84 -12.68
CA GLU A 94 -15.43 12.29 -12.53
C GLU A 94 -16.11 12.13 -13.89
N PRO A 95 -17.26 11.45 -13.98
CA PRO A 95 -18.00 11.42 -15.23
C PRO A 95 -18.27 12.87 -15.64
N GLU A 96 -17.93 13.22 -16.89
CA GLU A 96 -18.18 14.53 -17.52
C GLU A 96 -19.68 14.89 -17.40
N ARG A 97 -20.14 15.36 -16.23
CA ARG A 97 -21.51 15.85 -15.94
C ARG A 97 -21.85 16.14 -14.46
N ILE A 98 -20.91 16.12 -13.51
CA ILE A 98 -21.12 16.94 -12.30
C ILE A 98 -20.67 18.34 -12.70
N GLY A 99 -21.64 19.24 -12.92
CA GLY A 99 -21.36 20.57 -13.45
C GLY A 99 -20.25 21.23 -12.63
N ALA A 100 -19.32 21.91 -13.30
CA ALA A 100 -18.17 22.65 -12.75
C ALA A 100 -18.53 23.69 -11.65
N ALA A 101 -19.80 23.76 -11.22
CA ALA A 101 -20.36 24.60 -10.19
C ALA A 101 -20.66 23.87 -8.86
N TYR A 102 -20.65 22.53 -8.78
CA TYR A 102 -20.88 21.84 -7.51
C TYR A 102 -19.64 21.89 -6.63
N LYS A 103 -19.75 22.57 -5.49
CA LYS A 103 -18.72 22.62 -4.44
C LYS A 103 -19.29 22.00 -3.18
N PRO A 104 -18.71 20.89 -2.69
CA PRO A 104 -19.11 20.30 -1.41
C PRO A 104 -18.98 21.30 -0.27
N GLU A 105 -19.88 21.19 0.69
CA GLU A 105 -19.86 22.03 1.88
C GLU A 105 -18.81 21.54 2.88
N ALA A 106 -17.97 22.45 3.35
CA ALA A 106 -17.01 22.18 4.41
C ALA A 106 -16.97 23.37 5.38
N TYR A 107 -17.16 23.08 6.67
CA TYR A 107 -17.18 24.05 7.75
C TYR A 107 -16.09 23.69 8.76
N ILE A 108 -15.03 24.47 8.80
CA ILE A 108 -13.85 24.21 9.65
C ILE A 108 -13.88 25.14 10.86
N ASN A 109 -13.72 24.59 12.06
CA ASN A 109 -13.58 25.35 13.28
C ASN A 109 -12.14 25.86 13.44
N GLN A 110 -11.88 27.11 13.04
CA GLN A 110 -10.53 27.68 13.09
C GLN A 110 -9.95 27.73 14.51
N GLU A 111 -10.77 28.01 15.53
CA GLU A 111 -10.28 28.07 16.91
C GLU A 111 -9.79 26.71 17.41
N GLU A 112 -10.47 25.63 17.04
CA GLU A 112 -10.05 24.27 17.41
C GLU A 112 -8.85 23.81 16.58
N MET A 113 -8.78 24.18 15.30
CA MET A 113 -7.60 23.92 14.46
C MET A 113 -6.35 24.61 15.00
N GLU A 114 -6.45 25.89 15.39
CA GLU A 114 -5.33 26.65 15.96
C GLU A 114 -4.84 26.06 17.29
N LYS A 115 -5.76 25.56 18.14
CA LYS A 115 -5.40 24.85 19.39
C LYS A 115 -4.66 23.56 19.10
N LEU A 116 -5.12 22.79 18.11
CA LEU A 116 -4.47 21.54 17.70
C LEU A 116 -3.05 21.82 17.19
N GLU A 117 -2.90 22.80 16.30
CA GLU A 117 -1.59 23.21 15.77
C GLU A 117 -0.66 23.77 16.86
N GLY A 118 -1.19 24.57 17.80
CA GLY A 118 -0.43 25.08 18.94
C GLY A 118 0.06 23.95 19.86
N THR A 119 -0.76 22.92 20.06
CA THR A 119 -0.41 21.73 20.85
C THR A 119 0.67 20.89 20.16
N LEU A 120 0.55 20.69 18.84
CA LEU A 120 1.56 19.99 18.04
C LEU A 120 2.91 20.71 18.07
N LYS A 121 2.92 22.03 17.89
CA LYS A 121 4.13 22.87 18.01
C LYS A 121 4.76 22.78 19.41
N ALA A 122 3.95 22.70 20.46
CA ALA A 122 4.45 22.54 21.83
C ALA A 122 5.05 21.14 22.09
N LEU A 123 4.43 20.08 21.55
CA LEU A 123 4.95 18.70 21.60
C LEU A 123 6.25 18.53 20.81
N GLU A 124 6.34 19.14 19.62
CA GLU A 124 7.57 19.20 18.83
C GLU A 124 8.66 19.97 19.58
N GLY A 125 8.34 21.14 20.16
CA GLY A 125 9.27 21.91 20.99
C GLY A 125 9.74 21.18 22.26
N ALA A 126 8.90 20.31 22.83
CA ALA A 126 9.25 19.45 23.96
C ALA A 126 10.15 18.26 23.53
N ARG A 127 9.90 17.66 22.35
CA ARG A 127 10.78 16.64 21.75
C ARG A 127 12.15 17.18 21.38
N VAL A 128 12.23 18.42 20.87
CA VAL A 128 13.51 19.09 20.57
C VAL A 128 14.31 19.36 21.86
N LYS A 129 13.65 19.68 22.98
CA LYS A 129 14.32 19.88 24.28
C LYS A 129 14.73 18.59 24.99
N THR A 130 14.09 17.46 24.70
CA THR A 130 14.37 16.17 25.36
C THR A 130 15.46 15.35 24.68
N ASN A 131 15.91 15.72 23.48
CA ASN A 131 17.06 15.11 22.81
C ASN A 131 18.44 15.46 23.42
N LEU A 132 18.49 16.08 24.62
CA LEU A 132 19.73 16.37 25.36
C LEU A 132 19.93 15.57 26.66
N ARG A 133 19.07 14.61 26.99
CA ARG A 133 19.34 13.66 28.10
C ARG A 133 18.78 12.28 27.82
N GLN A 134 19.67 11.29 27.69
CA GLN A 134 19.32 9.88 27.80
C GLN A 134 18.68 9.58 29.17
N LYS A 135 17.54 8.89 29.17
CA LYS A 135 17.34 7.65 29.92
C LYS A 135 16.03 6.97 29.48
N GLY A 136 16.10 5.64 29.39
CA GLY A 136 15.08 4.77 28.84
C GLY A 136 13.74 4.79 29.59
N ALA A 137 12.71 4.46 28.85
CA ALA A 137 11.41 4.07 29.37
C ALA A 137 11.02 2.73 28.76
N SER A 138 10.60 1.86 29.67
CA SER A 138 10.09 0.51 29.56
C SER A 138 9.03 0.33 28.47
N ILE A 139 9.22 -0.72 27.69
CA ILE A 139 8.19 -1.34 26.87
C ILE A 139 7.29 -2.12 27.84
N GLU A 140 6.08 -1.64 28.08
CA GLU A 140 5.02 -2.52 28.59
C GLU A 140 4.74 -3.55 27.50
N THR A 141 5.03 -4.80 27.82
CA THR A 141 4.68 -5.98 27.04
C THR A 141 3.16 -6.06 26.94
N ALA A 142 2.60 -5.69 25.80
CA ALA A 142 1.29 -6.15 25.41
C ALA A 142 1.34 -7.68 25.31
N GLU A 143 0.51 -8.37 26.10
CA GLU A 143 0.36 -9.81 26.01
C GLU A 143 -0.07 -10.20 24.59
N PRO A 144 0.50 -11.28 24.01
CA PRO A 144 0.14 -11.71 22.68
C PRO A 144 -1.31 -12.21 22.72
N ILE A 145 -2.20 -11.49 22.02
CA ILE A 145 -3.49 -12.04 21.65
C ILE A 145 -3.20 -13.26 20.79
N GLU A 146 -3.50 -14.46 21.30
CA GLU A 146 -3.55 -15.69 20.51
C GLU A 146 -4.64 -15.51 19.44
N THR A 147 -4.26 -14.98 18.28
CA THR A 147 -5.10 -15.05 17.09
C THR A 147 -5.03 -16.47 16.57
N GLN A 148 -6.14 -17.20 16.65
CA GLN A 148 -6.34 -18.43 15.89
C GLN A 148 -6.15 -18.11 14.40
N ASP A 149 -4.97 -18.42 13.87
CA ASP A 149 -4.64 -18.40 12.44
C ASP A 149 -5.37 -19.60 11.79
N GLU A 150 -6.70 -19.52 11.64
CA GLU A 150 -7.37 -20.36 10.67
C GLU A 150 -7.15 -19.74 9.29
N ASP A 151 -6.15 -20.26 8.57
CA ASP A 151 -5.80 -19.93 7.18
C ASP A 151 -6.88 -20.38 6.18
N THR A 152 -8.14 -20.00 6.42
CA THR A 152 -9.27 -20.39 5.58
C THR A 152 -9.41 -19.38 4.43
N VAL A 153 -9.08 -19.82 3.21
CA VAL A 153 -9.34 -19.04 1.99
C VAL A 153 -10.83 -19.09 1.66
N VAL A 154 -11.39 -17.92 1.32
CA VAL A 154 -12.77 -17.76 0.90
C VAL A 154 -12.97 -18.27 -0.53
N GLY A 155 -14.11 -18.91 -0.76
CA GLY A 155 -14.49 -19.48 -2.06
C GLY A 155 -14.20 -20.98 -2.15
N ASN A 156 -14.45 -21.57 -3.32
CA ASN A 156 -14.29 -23.02 -3.54
C ASN A 156 -12.82 -23.44 -3.71
N LYS A 157 -11.93 -23.01 -2.80
CA LYS A 157 -10.49 -23.29 -2.88
C LYS A 157 -9.94 -23.69 -1.51
N ALA A 158 -9.27 -24.84 -1.44
CA ALA A 158 -8.35 -25.13 -0.36
C ALA A 158 -6.97 -24.57 -0.74
N VAL A 159 -6.22 -24.02 0.22
CA VAL A 159 -4.78 -23.71 0.04
C VAL A 159 -4.07 -25.05 -0.13
N PRO A 160 -3.61 -25.45 -1.34
CA PRO A 160 -2.92 -26.72 -1.53
C PRO A 160 -1.61 -26.74 -0.73
N GLU A 161 -1.24 -27.88 -0.15
CA GLU A 161 -0.01 -28.06 0.64
C GLU A 161 1.28 -27.62 -0.10
N ALA A 162 1.27 -27.67 -1.45
CA ALA A 162 2.34 -27.19 -2.30
C ALA A 162 2.55 -25.65 -2.26
N GLU A 163 1.61 -24.86 -1.72
CA GLU A 163 1.68 -23.39 -1.56
C GLU A 163 2.39 -22.94 -0.27
N PHE A 164 2.68 -23.88 0.64
CA PHE A 164 3.55 -23.65 1.80
C PHE A 164 5.04 -23.70 1.43
N LEU A 165 5.38 -24.25 0.25
CA LEU A 165 6.76 -24.31 -0.24
C LEU A 165 7.21 -22.91 -0.72
N PRO A 166 8.48 -22.52 -0.46
CA PRO A 166 9.02 -21.25 -0.93
C PRO A 166 8.98 -21.16 -2.46
N PHE A 167 8.84 -19.94 -2.99
CA PHE A 167 8.85 -19.68 -4.42
C PHE A 167 10.04 -20.39 -5.09
N ASN A 168 9.80 -21.34 -5.98
CA ASN A 168 10.87 -22.16 -6.56
C ASN A 168 11.68 -21.32 -7.56
N TYR A 169 12.81 -20.81 -7.11
CA TYR A 169 13.72 -20.01 -7.92
C TYR A 169 14.49 -20.84 -8.97
N GLU A 170 14.63 -22.15 -8.77
CA GLU A 170 15.41 -23.01 -9.69
C GLU A 170 14.78 -23.12 -11.09
N SER A 171 13.46 -22.96 -11.21
CA SER A 171 12.81 -22.89 -12.52
C SER A 171 13.14 -21.63 -13.33
N PHE A 172 13.82 -20.64 -12.73
CA PHE A 172 14.22 -19.38 -13.38
C PHE A 172 15.68 -19.30 -13.76
N LEU A 173 16.55 -20.10 -13.12
CA LEU A 173 17.96 -20.23 -13.49
C LEU A 173 18.12 -21.23 -14.64
N GLY A 174 17.51 -20.91 -15.78
CA GLY A 174 17.83 -21.61 -17.02
C GLY A 174 19.29 -21.37 -17.40
N LYS A 175 20.14 -22.38 -17.21
CA LYS A 175 21.53 -22.56 -17.71
C LYS A 175 22.02 -21.46 -18.68
N SER A 176 22.66 -20.42 -18.16
CA SER A 176 23.54 -19.55 -18.94
C SER A 176 24.99 -19.95 -18.66
N ASN A 177 25.49 -20.94 -19.42
CA ASN A 177 26.91 -21.04 -19.70
C ASN A 177 27.25 -20.01 -20.79
N LEU A 178 28.48 -19.46 -20.73
CA LEU A 178 29.13 -18.54 -21.70
C LEU A 178 28.74 -17.06 -21.46
N VAL A 179 29.63 -16.10 -21.23
CA VAL A 179 31.04 -15.93 -21.64
C VAL A 179 31.80 -15.21 -20.51
N ALA A 180 33.01 -15.71 -20.20
CA ALA A 180 34.02 -15.00 -19.44
C ALA A 180 34.68 -13.96 -20.36
N ASP A 181 34.54 -12.67 -20.07
CA ASP A 181 35.37 -11.66 -20.72
C ASP A 181 36.75 -11.63 -20.07
N SER A 182 37.76 -11.85 -20.90
CA SER A 182 39.17 -11.84 -20.56
C SER A 182 39.70 -10.41 -20.36
N PRO A 183 40.73 -10.20 -19.51
CA PRO A 183 41.17 -8.88 -19.09
C PRO A 183 42.13 -8.24 -20.11
N LEU A 184 42.04 -6.93 -20.31
CA LEU A 184 43.08 -6.14 -21.00
C LEU A 184 44.19 -5.75 -20.01
N GLY A 185 45.44 -6.06 -20.37
CA GLY A 185 46.68 -5.86 -19.59
C GLY A 185 47.12 -4.39 -19.42
N GLU A 186 47.72 -4.09 -18.26
CA GLU A 186 49.15 -3.77 -18.00
C GLU A 186 49.57 -2.36 -18.52
N ASP A 187 50.03 -1.42 -17.68
CA ASP A 187 51.31 -1.40 -16.93
C ASP A 187 51.20 -0.47 -15.68
N ARG A 188 51.46 -0.93 -14.43
CA ARG A 188 52.73 -1.04 -13.65
C ARG A 188 53.06 0.17 -12.72
N PRO A 189 53.79 -0.02 -11.60
CA PRO A 189 53.29 0.30 -10.23
C PRO A 189 54.28 1.15 -9.38
N ILE A 190 54.05 1.21 -8.04
CA ILE A 190 54.99 1.42 -6.87
C ILE A 190 54.37 2.44 -5.84
N PRO A 191 54.50 2.32 -4.48
CA PRO A 191 54.00 1.27 -3.56
C PRO A 191 53.38 1.82 -2.23
N SER A 192 52.89 0.91 -1.37
CA SER A 192 52.72 1.04 0.12
C SER A 192 51.75 2.12 0.66
N GLN A 193 50.92 1.91 1.68
CA GLN A 193 50.97 1.00 2.81
C GLN A 193 49.60 0.97 3.52
N GLU A 194 49.45 0.01 4.44
CA GLU A 194 48.42 -0.14 5.48
C GLU A 194 47.17 -0.98 5.15
N GLY A 195 47.16 -2.15 5.79
CA GLY A 195 46.04 -3.07 5.83
C GLY A 195 45.04 -2.72 6.92
N SER A 196 43.82 -3.23 6.77
CA SER A 196 42.78 -3.18 7.79
C SER A 196 41.80 -4.34 7.61
N PHE A 197 41.90 -5.32 8.53
CA PHE A 197 40.84 -6.08 9.21
C PHE A 197 39.69 -6.78 8.44
N ALA A 198 39.55 -6.65 7.12
CA ALA A 198 38.42 -7.21 6.35
C ALA A 198 38.73 -8.55 5.63
N ASP A 199 40.00 -8.95 5.53
CA ASP A 199 40.40 -10.10 4.70
C ASP A 199 40.45 -11.45 5.44
N GLY A 200 40.45 -11.43 6.78
CA GLY A 200 40.42 -12.67 7.59
C GLY A 200 39.05 -13.38 7.56
N TYR A 201 37.96 -12.62 7.53
CA TYR A 201 36.59 -13.16 7.59
C TYR A 201 36.19 -13.85 6.29
N LYS A 202 36.68 -13.35 5.16
CA LYS A 202 36.40 -13.89 3.82
C LYS A 202 37.11 -15.23 3.59
N LYS A 203 38.32 -15.39 4.16
CA LYS A 203 39.09 -16.64 4.10
C LYS A 203 38.51 -17.71 5.03
N ALA A 204 38.11 -17.33 6.25
CA ALA A 204 37.48 -18.26 7.19
C ALA A 204 36.13 -18.81 6.68
N MET A 205 35.31 -17.98 6.02
CA MET A 205 34.03 -18.41 5.44
C MET A 205 34.20 -19.34 4.22
N MET A 206 35.24 -19.14 3.41
CA MET A 206 35.55 -20.01 2.25
C MET A 206 36.14 -21.37 2.67
N ASP A 207 36.94 -21.40 3.74
CA ASP A 207 37.54 -22.64 4.27
C ASP A 207 36.49 -23.52 4.99
N ILE A 208 35.49 -22.92 5.65
CA ILE A 208 34.34 -23.64 6.25
C ILE A 208 33.41 -24.22 5.16
N PHE A 209 33.17 -23.48 4.08
CA PHE A 209 32.34 -23.95 2.97
C PHE A 209 33.00 -25.08 2.16
N SER A 210 34.33 -25.09 2.05
CA SER A 210 35.06 -26.16 1.36
C SER A 210 35.12 -27.44 2.19
N THR A 211 35.24 -27.34 3.51
CA THR A 211 35.25 -28.51 4.41
C THR A 211 33.87 -29.17 4.58
N MET A 212 32.76 -28.45 4.37
CA MET A 212 31.42 -29.05 4.31
C MET A 212 31.10 -29.73 2.98
N LEU A 213 31.74 -29.33 1.87
CA LEU A 213 31.51 -29.93 0.55
C LEU A 213 32.28 -31.26 0.35
N ASP A 214 33.45 -31.41 0.99
CA ASP A 214 34.27 -32.64 0.89
C ASP A 214 33.83 -33.78 1.82
N ALA A 215 32.83 -33.56 2.70
CA ALA A 215 32.31 -34.57 3.62
C ALA A 215 31.18 -35.44 3.05
N ASN A 216 30.67 -35.16 1.84
CA ASN A 216 29.51 -35.87 1.25
C ASN A 216 29.79 -36.58 -0.08
N VAL A 217 31.05 -36.84 -0.44
CA VAL A 217 31.39 -37.70 -1.57
C VAL A 217 32.34 -38.82 -1.11
N LYS A 218 31.77 -39.92 -0.62
CA LYS A 218 32.37 -41.27 -0.68
C LYS A 218 31.33 -42.32 -0.27
N LYS A 219 31.25 -43.40 -1.09
CA LYS A 219 30.35 -44.57 -1.09
C LYS A 219 29.09 -44.35 -1.95
N ASP A 220 28.79 -45.12 -3.00
CA ASP A 220 29.25 -46.47 -3.38
C ASP A 220 29.31 -46.62 -4.91
N THR A 221 30.34 -47.33 -5.38
CA THR A 221 30.42 -47.92 -6.71
C THR A 221 29.88 -49.36 -6.68
N SER A 222 29.20 -49.72 -7.78
CA SER A 222 29.13 -51.03 -8.44
C SER A 222 27.74 -51.68 -8.55
N LYS A 223 27.22 -51.72 -9.78
CA LYS A 223 26.92 -52.95 -10.56
C LYS A 223 26.47 -52.59 -11.98
N SER A 224 26.67 -53.56 -12.89
CA SER A 224 26.99 -53.46 -14.31
C SER A 224 25.80 -53.73 -15.27
N CYS A 225 26.13 -53.66 -16.58
CA CYS A 225 25.45 -54.21 -17.77
C CYS A 225 24.15 -53.48 -18.23
N ASP A 226 23.88 -53.21 -19.51
CA ASP A 226 24.53 -53.50 -20.81
C ASP A 226 24.03 -52.50 -21.88
N SER A 227 24.78 -52.41 -22.97
CA SER A 227 24.56 -51.57 -24.15
C SER A 227 23.80 -52.26 -25.28
N SER A 228 22.84 -51.57 -25.91
CA SER A 228 22.50 -51.63 -27.36
C SER A 228 21.43 -50.57 -27.66
N ALA A 229 21.74 -49.46 -28.34
CA ALA A 229 21.87 -49.25 -29.79
C ALA A 229 20.57 -48.81 -30.51
N ALA A 230 20.59 -47.54 -30.93
CA ALA A 230 20.04 -46.94 -32.16
C ALA A 230 18.52 -46.91 -32.45
N SER A 231 17.97 -45.70 -32.52
CA SER A 231 17.64 -45.08 -33.81
C SER A 231 17.42 -43.57 -33.64
N ALA A 232 18.25 -42.79 -34.32
CA ALA A 232 18.06 -41.36 -34.52
C ALA A 232 17.08 -41.15 -35.67
N ASP A 233 16.04 -40.34 -35.43
CA ASP A 233 15.42 -39.52 -36.47
C ASP A 233 14.63 -38.38 -35.81
N GLY A 234 14.82 -37.15 -36.30
CA GLY A 234 14.01 -36.00 -35.92
C GLY A 234 14.67 -34.94 -35.02
N LEU A 235 15.92 -34.59 -35.27
CA LEU A 235 16.45 -33.27 -34.90
C LEU A 235 15.84 -32.25 -35.88
N ASP A 236 14.76 -31.58 -35.51
CA ASP A 236 14.40 -30.23 -35.97
C ASP A 236 13.03 -29.79 -35.41
N SER A 237 13.04 -29.29 -34.19
CA SER A 237 12.21 -28.13 -33.86
C SER A 237 12.88 -27.41 -32.70
N VAL A 238 13.50 -26.28 -33.05
CA VAL A 238 14.07 -25.30 -32.15
C VAL A 238 13.14 -25.10 -30.95
N LYS A 239 13.69 -25.41 -29.78
CA LYS A 239 13.14 -25.12 -28.45
C LYS A 239 12.65 -23.67 -28.44
N ALA A 240 11.33 -23.47 -28.57
CA ALA A 240 10.73 -22.16 -28.38
C ALA A 240 11.13 -21.68 -26.98
N LEU A 241 11.89 -20.58 -26.92
CA LEU A 241 12.17 -19.85 -25.69
C LEU A 241 10.81 -19.55 -25.03
N SER A 242 10.49 -20.26 -23.94
CA SER A 242 9.25 -20.01 -23.20
C SER A 242 9.27 -18.54 -22.75
N PRO A 243 8.35 -17.68 -23.23
CA PRO A 243 8.33 -16.30 -22.78
C PRO A 243 8.18 -16.29 -21.26
N SER A 244 9.08 -15.61 -20.56
CA SER A 244 9.02 -15.46 -19.11
C SER A 244 7.67 -14.83 -18.74
N TYR A 245 6.80 -15.62 -18.10
CA TYR A 245 5.44 -15.26 -17.68
C TYR A 245 5.38 -14.11 -16.68
N ILE A 246 6.52 -13.72 -16.11
CA ILE A 246 6.60 -12.53 -15.26
C ILE A 246 6.25 -11.31 -16.12
N PRO A 247 5.16 -10.60 -15.82
CA PRO A 247 4.73 -9.44 -16.58
C PRO A 247 5.80 -8.34 -16.60
N TRP A 248 5.79 -7.52 -17.66
CA TRP A 248 6.79 -6.45 -17.84
C TRP A 248 6.82 -5.47 -16.66
N ASN A 249 5.67 -5.18 -16.07
CA ASN A 249 5.50 -4.27 -14.93
C ASN A 249 6.18 -4.84 -13.68
N ILE A 250 6.06 -6.13 -13.46
CA ILE A 250 6.69 -6.86 -12.35
C ILE A 250 8.21 -6.98 -12.54
N LYS A 251 8.67 -7.15 -13.80
CA LYS A 251 10.10 -7.07 -14.15
C LYS A 251 10.67 -5.68 -13.96
N MET A 252 9.89 -4.64 -14.31
CA MET A 252 10.31 -3.25 -14.23
C MET A 252 10.62 -2.83 -12.79
N VAL A 253 9.73 -3.19 -11.85
CA VAL A 253 9.91 -2.90 -10.41
C VAL A 253 10.87 -3.86 -9.71
N LYS A 254 11.46 -4.83 -10.42
CA LYS A 254 12.45 -5.79 -9.90
C LYS A 254 11.90 -6.73 -8.80
N ALA A 255 10.60 -7.02 -8.78
CA ALA A 255 10.00 -7.92 -7.77
C ALA A 255 10.61 -9.34 -7.82
N HIS A 256 10.84 -9.88 -9.02
CA HIS A 256 11.49 -11.19 -9.21
C HIS A 256 12.85 -11.35 -8.53
N ARG A 257 13.61 -10.26 -8.36
CA ARG A 257 14.87 -10.28 -7.62
C ARG A 257 14.68 -10.22 -6.11
N ALA A 258 13.59 -9.61 -5.63
CA ALA A 258 13.21 -9.70 -4.23
C ALA A 258 12.78 -11.13 -3.86
N TRP A 259 12.03 -11.81 -4.74
CA TRP A 259 11.66 -13.22 -4.54
C TRP A 259 12.89 -14.14 -4.50
N ALA A 260 13.89 -13.88 -5.36
CA ALA A 260 15.17 -14.60 -5.34
C ALA A 260 15.95 -14.44 -4.01
N ARG A 261 15.58 -13.46 -3.18
CA ARG A 261 16.11 -13.26 -1.83
C ARG A 261 15.23 -13.84 -0.72
N GLY A 262 14.14 -14.52 -1.08
CA GLY A 262 13.18 -15.11 -0.15
C GLY A 262 12.06 -14.16 0.30
N TYR A 263 11.93 -12.97 -0.29
CA TYR A 263 10.85 -12.04 0.03
C TYR A 263 9.78 -12.07 -1.07
N ASP A 264 8.63 -12.65 -0.77
CA ASP A 264 7.50 -12.87 -1.69
C ASP A 264 6.13 -12.45 -1.09
N GLY A 265 6.15 -11.80 0.08
CA GLY A 265 4.97 -11.32 0.79
C GLY A 265 4.35 -12.32 1.77
N TYR A 266 5.02 -13.44 2.05
CA TYR A 266 4.49 -14.50 2.89
C TYR A 266 3.92 -14.00 4.22
N ARG A 267 2.68 -14.42 4.53
CA ARG A 267 1.89 -14.10 5.74
C ARG A 267 1.50 -12.64 5.94
N VAL A 268 1.87 -11.73 5.03
CA VAL A 268 1.53 -10.32 5.19
C VAL A 268 0.08 -10.07 4.80
N LYS A 269 -0.70 -9.46 5.69
CA LYS A 269 -2.10 -9.09 5.43
C LYS A 269 -2.18 -7.79 4.62
N VAL A 270 -2.76 -7.87 3.43
CA VAL A 270 -2.96 -6.72 2.53
C VAL A 270 -4.44 -6.57 2.21
N ALA A 271 -5.02 -5.44 2.59
CA ALA A 271 -6.40 -5.11 2.25
C ALA A 271 -6.46 -4.31 0.93
N VAL A 272 -7.39 -4.69 0.07
CA VAL A 272 -7.74 -3.96 -1.16
C VAL A 272 -9.05 -3.22 -0.88
N LEU A 273 -8.96 -1.91 -0.64
CA LEU A 273 -10.11 -1.03 -0.44
C LEU A 273 -10.59 -0.53 -1.80
N ASP A 274 -11.57 -1.23 -2.38
CA ASP A 274 -11.97 -1.06 -3.78
C ASP A 274 -13.42 -1.53 -4.01
N THR A 275 -13.73 -2.01 -5.21
CA THR A 275 -15.00 -2.58 -5.70
C THR A 275 -15.24 -4.04 -5.29
N GLY A 276 -14.36 -4.60 -4.44
CA GLY A 276 -14.36 -6.00 -4.03
C GLY A 276 -13.22 -6.79 -4.67
N ILE A 277 -13.21 -8.11 -4.46
CA ILE A 277 -12.32 -9.04 -5.19
C ILE A 277 -13.15 -10.24 -5.64
N ASP A 278 -12.99 -10.65 -6.91
CA ASP A 278 -13.44 -11.98 -7.35
C ASP A 278 -12.61 -13.07 -6.66
N TYR A 279 -13.07 -13.48 -5.48
CA TYR A 279 -12.43 -14.52 -4.69
C TYR A 279 -12.49 -15.90 -5.37
N ASN A 280 -13.30 -16.08 -6.42
CA ASN A 280 -13.33 -17.32 -7.21
C ASN A 280 -12.26 -17.37 -8.31
N HIS A 281 -11.61 -16.24 -8.64
CA HIS A 281 -10.56 -16.21 -9.66
C HIS A 281 -9.38 -17.12 -9.29
N LYS A 282 -9.04 -18.10 -10.12
CA LYS A 282 -8.05 -19.16 -9.85
C LYS A 282 -6.63 -18.71 -9.51
N ASP A 283 -6.26 -17.46 -9.82
CA ASP A 283 -4.94 -16.90 -9.52
C ASP A 283 -4.97 -16.02 -8.26
N LEU A 284 -6.11 -15.91 -7.55
CA LEU A 284 -6.24 -15.14 -6.32
C LEU A 284 -6.64 -16.03 -5.14
N CYS A 285 -6.04 -15.76 -3.98
CA CYS A 285 -6.40 -16.34 -2.69
C CYS A 285 -6.81 -15.20 -1.75
N VAL A 286 -8.10 -15.15 -1.42
CA VAL A 286 -8.69 -14.12 -0.54
C VAL A 286 -9.01 -14.76 0.81
N TYR A 287 -8.53 -14.16 1.90
CA TYR A 287 -8.59 -14.73 3.25
C TYR A 287 -9.76 -14.15 4.08
N GLY A 288 -10.55 -13.26 3.50
CA GLY A 288 -11.66 -12.61 4.16
C GLY A 288 -12.01 -11.28 3.49
N GLY A 289 -13.04 -10.63 4.01
CA GLY A 289 -13.46 -9.35 3.51
C GLY A 289 -14.69 -8.81 4.22
N VAL A 290 -15.06 -7.59 3.85
CA VAL A 290 -16.21 -6.87 4.37
C VAL A 290 -16.77 -5.96 3.28
N ASP A 291 -18.09 -5.75 3.28
CA ASP A 291 -18.77 -4.83 2.36
C ASP A 291 -19.33 -3.62 3.12
N PHE A 292 -18.90 -2.43 2.70
CA PHE A 292 -19.44 -1.14 3.12
C PHE A 292 -20.17 -0.41 1.98
N SER A 293 -20.07 -0.91 0.74
CA SER A 293 -20.66 -0.27 -0.45
C SER A 293 -22.19 -0.42 -0.53
N GLY A 294 -22.75 -1.38 0.21
CA GLY A 294 -24.17 -1.73 0.09
C GLY A 294 -24.46 -2.80 -0.97
N SER A 295 -23.43 -3.51 -1.46
CA SER A 295 -23.56 -4.57 -2.49
C SER A 295 -23.81 -5.98 -1.91
N GLU A 296 -23.99 -6.08 -0.58
CA GLU A 296 -24.31 -7.32 0.18
C GLU A 296 -23.17 -8.33 0.30
N SER A 297 -22.10 -8.16 -0.45
CA SER A 297 -20.95 -9.04 -0.49
C SER A 297 -19.71 -8.26 -0.92
N TYR A 298 -18.53 -8.70 -0.46
CA TYR A 298 -17.23 -8.18 -0.91
C TYR A 298 -16.75 -8.82 -2.23
N MET A 299 -17.63 -9.58 -2.90
CA MET A 299 -17.42 -10.03 -4.28
C MET A 299 -17.33 -8.84 -5.23
N ASP A 300 -16.43 -8.93 -6.20
CA ASP A 300 -16.29 -7.90 -7.23
C ASP A 300 -17.27 -8.15 -8.39
N TYR A 301 -18.01 -7.11 -8.76
CA TYR A 301 -18.88 -7.09 -9.94
C TYR A 301 -18.51 -5.96 -10.92
N ASN A 302 -17.44 -5.21 -10.64
CA ASN A 302 -16.89 -4.15 -11.48
C ASN A 302 -15.61 -4.60 -12.21
N GLY A 303 -14.77 -5.36 -11.52
CA GLY A 303 -13.50 -5.90 -11.99
C GLY A 303 -12.28 -5.07 -11.63
N HIS A 304 -12.45 -3.81 -11.20
CA HIS A 304 -11.34 -2.92 -10.84
C HIS A 304 -10.55 -3.44 -9.63
N GLY A 305 -11.25 -3.86 -8.57
CA GLY A 305 -10.62 -4.37 -7.36
C GLY A 305 -9.93 -5.72 -7.58
N THR A 306 -10.53 -6.60 -8.39
CA THR A 306 -9.90 -7.84 -8.85
C THR A 306 -8.62 -7.58 -9.64
N HIS A 307 -8.60 -6.53 -10.47
CA HIS A 307 -7.41 -6.14 -11.22
C HIS A 307 -6.29 -5.67 -10.31
N CYS A 308 -6.60 -4.77 -9.37
CA CYS A 308 -5.64 -4.31 -8.36
C CYS A 308 -5.11 -5.46 -7.51
N ALA A 309 -5.98 -6.37 -7.06
CA ALA A 309 -5.61 -7.55 -6.27
C ALA A 309 -4.59 -8.44 -6.98
N GLY A 310 -4.74 -8.65 -8.29
CA GLY A 310 -3.78 -9.43 -9.08
C GLY A 310 -2.40 -8.79 -9.20
N ILE A 311 -2.33 -7.46 -9.31
CA ILE A 311 -1.04 -6.75 -9.35
C ILE A 311 -0.31 -6.92 -8.00
N ILE A 312 -1.04 -6.92 -6.89
CA ILE A 312 -0.48 -7.15 -5.56
C ILE A 312 -0.02 -8.60 -5.43
N ALA A 313 -0.92 -9.57 -5.59
CA ALA A 313 -0.69 -10.95 -5.14
C ALA A 313 -1.33 -12.02 -6.03
N ALA A 314 -1.43 -11.81 -7.35
CA ALA A 314 -1.73 -12.91 -8.26
C ALA A 314 -0.71 -14.04 -8.02
N ARG A 315 -1.25 -15.22 -7.71
CA ARG A 315 -0.52 -16.47 -7.59
C ARG A 315 -0.07 -16.89 -8.98
N GLU A 316 1.04 -17.60 -9.05
CA GLU A 316 1.57 -18.15 -10.30
C GLU A 316 0.75 -19.38 -10.79
N HIS A 317 -0.56 -19.35 -10.62
CA HIS A 317 -1.40 -20.41 -11.12
C HIS A 317 -1.43 -20.30 -12.66
N ARG A 318 -1.14 -21.40 -13.36
CA ARG A 318 -1.12 -21.49 -14.85
C ARG A 318 -0.04 -20.67 -15.58
N LYS A 319 0.93 -20.07 -14.87
CA LYS A 319 2.02 -19.28 -15.46
C LYS A 319 1.53 -18.18 -16.43
N ARG A 320 0.40 -17.53 -16.13
CA ARG A 320 -0.14 -16.43 -16.96
C ARG A 320 0.33 -15.07 -16.49
N ILE A 321 0.17 -14.78 -15.20
CA ILE A 321 0.67 -13.58 -14.52
C ILE A 321 1.16 -13.94 -13.11
N VAL A 322 1.77 -12.98 -12.44
CA VAL A 322 2.18 -13.07 -11.03
C VAL A 322 2.18 -11.66 -10.44
N GLY A 323 1.77 -11.50 -9.18
CA GLY A 323 1.77 -10.23 -8.47
C GLY A 323 3.14 -9.85 -7.90
N VAL A 324 3.28 -8.65 -7.34
CA VAL A 324 4.54 -8.20 -6.71
C VAL A 324 4.87 -8.99 -5.44
N ALA A 325 3.86 -9.30 -4.64
CA ALA A 325 3.93 -10.03 -3.37
C ALA A 325 3.00 -11.26 -3.46
N PRO A 326 3.34 -12.26 -4.28
CA PRO A 326 2.44 -13.35 -4.62
C PRO A 326 1.99 -14.18 -3.40
N ARG A 327 2.67 -14.13 -2.25
CA ARG A 327 2.27 -14.86 -1.03
C ARG A 327 1.59 -14.01 0.05
N ALA A 328 1.27 -12.75 -0.25
CA ALA A 328 0.46 -11.93 0.64
C ALA A 328 -0.96 -12.52 0.82
N LYS A 329 -1.52 -12.34 2.02
CA LYS A 329 -2.91 -12.67 2.35
C LYS A 329 -3.80 -11.50 1.94
N LEU A 330 -4.55 -11.63 0.85
CA LEU A 330 -5.45 -10.59 0.37
C LEU A 330 -6.75 -10.56 1.18
N TYR A 331 -7.21 -9.36 1.53
CA TYR A 331 -8.52 -9.10 2.12
C TYR A 331 -9.32 -8.15 1.23
N ALA A 332 -10.56 -8.51 0.93
CA ALA A 332 -11.46 -7.71 0.08
C ALA A 332 -12.27 -6.73 0.94
N VAL A 333 -11.91 -5.45 0.92
CA VAL A 333 -12.63 -4.40 1.67
C VAL A 333 -13.41 -3.57 0.65
N LYS A 334 -14.67 -3.96 0.42
CA LYS A 334 -15.49 -3.35 -0.62
C LYS A 334 -16.08 -2.03 -0.12
N VAL A 335 -15.52 -0.92 -0.58
CA VAL A 335 -15.92 0.45 -0.22
C VAL A 335 -16.51 1.20 -1.42
N LEU A 336 -16.39 0.64 -2.62
CA LEU A 336 -17.02 1.12 -3.85
C LEU A 336 -18.07 0.10 -4.31
N ASP A 337 -19.20 0.59 -4.79
CA ASP A 337 -20.29 -0.20 -5.34
C ASP A 337 -19.92 -0.85 -6.68
N ASP A 338 -20.82 -1.66 -7.22
CA ASP A 338 -20.61 -2.39 -8.49
C ASP A 338 -20.39 -1.47 -9.70
N LYS A 339 -20.71 -0.18 -9.57
CA LYS A 339 -20.49 0.84 -10.60
C LYS A 339 -19.21 1.64 -10.36
N GLY A 340 -18.46 1.36 -9.29
CA GLY A 340 -17.19 2.00 -8.95
C GLY A 340 -17.32 3.28 -8.13
N TYR A 341 -18.45 3.49 -7.44
CA TYR A 341 -18.70 4.67 -6.60
C TYR A 341 -18.83 4.30 -5.12
N GLY A 342 -18.29 5.12 -4.23
CA GLY A 342 -18.47 4.92 -2.78
C GLY A 342 -18.45 6.24 -2.03
N ASN A 343 -19.14 6.32 -0.90
CA ASN A 343 -19.09 7.53 -0.08
C ASN A 343 -17.77 7.56 0.71
N THR A 344 -17.36 8.76 1.11
CA THR A 344 -16.17 8.91 1.95
C THR A 344 -16.32 8.17 3.29
N SER A 345 -17.52 8.18 3.86
CA SER A 345 -17.84 7.39 5.06
C SER A 345 -17.61 5.88 4.89
N ASP A 346 -17.93 5.30 3.73
CA ASP A 346 -17.74 3.87 3.44
C ASP A 346 -16.23 3.53 3.43
N ILE A 347 -15.42 4.45 2.89
CA ILE A 347 -13.96 4.31 2.83
C ILE A 347 -13.33 4.46 4.22
N ILE A 348 -13.80 5.43 5.03
CA ILE A 348 -13.34 5.62 6.42
C ILE A 348 -13.69 4.39 7.27
N ALA A 349 -14.89 3.80 7.10
CA ALA A 349 -15.25 2.55 7.76
C ALA A 349 -14.32 1.40 7.35
N GLY A 350 -13.95 1.32 6.07
CA GLY A 350 -12.97 0.37 5.56
C GLY A 350 -11.57 0.54 6.18
N MET A 351 -11.14 1.78 6.40
CA MET A 351 -9.88 2.08 7.11
C MET A 351 -9.92 1.63 8.58
N GLU A 352 -11.01 1.91 9.30
CA GLU A 352 -11.17 1.46 10.69
C GLU A 352 -11.19 -0.08 10.78
N TRP A 353 -11.88 -0.74 9.85
CA TRP A 353 -11.89 -2.20 9.76
C TRP A 353 -10.48 -2.76 9.57
N CYS A 354 -9.63 -2.11 8.76
CA CYS A 354 -8.23 -2.53 8.58
C CYS A 354 -7.44 -2.48 9.88
N VAL A 355 -7.62 -1.41 10.67
CA VAL A 355 -7.00 -1.28 12.00
C VAL A 355 -7.48 -2.40 12.92
N ASN A 356 -8.80 -2.61 13.00
CA ASN A 356 -9.40 -3.59 13.90
C ASN A 356 -9.05 -5.05 13.55
N ASN A 357 -8.68 -5.34 12.30
CA ASN A 357 -8.34 -6.69 11.83
C ASN A 357 -6.82 -6.92 11.67
N GLY A 358 -6.00 -5.96 12.11
CA GLY A 358 -4.53 -6.08 12.07
C GLY A 358 -3.98 -6.17 10.64
N ILE A 359 -4.59 -5.47 9.69
CA ILE A 359 -4.08 -5.35 8.32
C ILE A 359 -2.76 -4.58 8.33
N GLN A 360 -1.77 -5.01 7.55
CA GLN A 360 -0.45 -4.35 7.52
C GLN A 360 -0.34 -3.33 6.40
N VAL A 361 -1.01 -3.56 5.28
CA VAL A 361 -1.00 -2.66 4.11
C VAL A 361 -2.42 -2.47 3.60
N ALA A 362 -2.87 -1.22 3.49
CA ALA A 362 -4.13 -0.85 2.87
C ALA A 362 -3.84 -0.22 1.50
N CYS A 363 -4.34 -0.85 0.44
CA CYS A 363 -4.23 -0.37 -0.94
C CYS A 363 -5.55 0.31 -1.34
N MET A 364 -5.50 1.61 -1.60
CA MET A 364 -6.64 2.44 -2.01
C MET A 364 -6.42 2.94 -3.43
N SER A 365 -6.97 2.22 -4.40
CA SER A 365 -6.89 2.57 -5.82
C SER A 365 -8.10 3.41 -6.23
N LEU A 366 -8.33 4.50 -5.51
CA LEU A 366 -9.51 5.35 -5.63
C LEU A 366 -9.14 6.80 -5.35
N GLY A 367 -10.00 7.72 -5.80
CA GLY A 367 -9.80 9.14 -5.52
C GLY A 367 -11.01 10.03 -5.82
N GLY A 368 -10.91 11.27 -5.37
CA GLY A 368 -11.83 12.35 -5.70
C GLY A 368 -11.22 13.72 -5.43
N VAL A 369 -11.61 14.71 -6.24
CA VAL A 369 -11.08 16.08 -6.20
C VAL A 369 -11.63 16.87 -5.01
N HIS A 370 -12.88 16.65 -4.64
CA HIS A 370 -13.60 17.47 -3.65
C HIS A 370 -13.85 16.77 -2.30
N ALA A 371 -12.98 15.83 -1.95
CA ALA A 371 -13.06 15.07 -0.73
C ALA A 371 -12.92 15.88 0.58
N PRO A 372 -13.50 15.39 1.69
CA PRO A 372 -13.29 15.95 3.02
C PRO A 372 -11.82 15.77 3.45
N SER A 373 -11.17 16.87 3.79
CA SER A 373 -9.74 16.91 4.07
C SER A 373 -9.40 16.55 5.53
N VAL A 374 -10.23 16.97 6.49
CA VAL A 374 -9.95 16.77 7.92
C VAL A 374 -10.29 15.35 8.33
N ALA A 375 -11.43 14.84 7.87
CA ALA A 375 -11.84 13.46 8.12
C ALA A 375 -10.81 12.44 7.59
N TYR A 376 -10.33 12.60 6.35
CA TYR A 376 -9.33 11.69 5.79
C TYR A 376 -7.96 11.79 6.47
N ARG A 377 -7.50 13.00 6.81
CA ARG A 377 -6.24 13.16 7.57
C ARG A 377 -6.27 12.40 8.88
N ASN A 378 -7.39 12.45 9.61
CA ASN A 378 -7.55 11.70 10.86
C ASN A 378 -7.59 10.18 10.63
N ALA A 379 -8.39 9.73 9.67
CA ALA A 379 -8.52 8.30 9.37
C ALA A 379 -7.19 7.67 8.93
N ILE A 380 -6.43 8.35 8.06
CA ILE A 380 -5.12 7.85 7.59
C ILE A 380 -4.08 7.92 8.70
N SER A 381 -4.03 9.01 9.47
CA SER A 381 -3.12 9.12 10.61
C SER A 381 -3.36 7.98 11.61
N ARG A 382 -4.63 7.67 11.92
CA ARG A 382 -5.02 6.53 12.76
C ARG A 382 -4.53 5.21 12.19
N CYS A 383 -4.72 4.95 10.90
CA CYS A 383 -4.19 3.75 10.24
C CYS A 383 -2.69 3.61 10.46
N GLN A 384 -1.92 4.67 10.18
CA GLN A 384 -0.47 4.63 10.25
C GLN A 384 0.07 4.47 11.68
N LEU A 385 -0.56 5.14 12.65
CA LEU A 385 -0.22 5.02 14.07
C LEU A 385 -0.52 3.62 14.63
N ASN A 386 -1.44 2.87 14.03
CA ASN A 386 -1.81 1.51 14.45
C ASN A 386 -1.21 0.42 13.55
N GLY A 387 -0.17 0.76 12.79
CA GLY A 387 0.60 -0.24 12.04
C GLY A 387 0.05 -0.60 10.66
N VAL A 388 -0.96 0.13 10.17
CA VAL A 388 -1.52 -0.04 8.83
C VAL A 388 -0.88 0.97 7.87
N LEU A 389 0.01 0.51 6.97
CA LEU A 389 0.59 1.37 5.96
C LEU A 389 -0.43 1.63 4.84
N VAL A 390 -0.81 2.90 4.68
CA VAL A 390 -1.76 3.35 3.66
C VAL A 390 -1.04 3.74 2.37
N VAL A 391 -1.39 3.09 1.27
CA VAL A 391 -0.92 3.38 -0.09
C VAL A 391 -2.12 3.80 -0.94
N ALA A 392 -2.03 4.95 -1.61
CA ALA A 392 -3.14 5.53 -2.35
C ALA A 392 -2.73 5.96 -3.76
N ALA A 393 -3.63 5.80 -4.74
CA ALA A 393 -3.42 6.29 -6.09
C ALA A 393 -3.35 7.84 -6.10
N ALA A 394 -2.38 8.42 -6.80
CA ALA A 394 -2.20 9.87 -6.83
C ALA A 394 -3.32 10.60 -7.59
N GLY A 395 -3.99 9.91 -8.51
CA GLY A 395 -5.08 10.46 -9.31
C GLY A 395 -4.78 10.54 -10.81
N ASN A 396 -5.83 10.70 -11.61
CA ASN A 396 -5.77 10.65 -13.07
C ASN A 396 -6.13 11.99 -13.75
N SER A 397 -6.02 13.08 -12.99
CA SER A 397 -6.58 14.39 -13.34
C SER A 397 -5.56 15.36 -13.97
N ALA A 398 -4.35 14.91 -14.32
CA ALA A 398 -3.28 15.80 -14.82
C ALA A 398 -3.63 16.60 -16.10
N ASN A 399 -4.59 16.12 -16.89
CA ASN A 399 -5.10 16.81 -18.09
C ASN A 399 -6.36 17.65 -17.83
N SER A 400 -6.82 17.73 -16.58
CA SER A 400 -7.98 18.52 -16.18
C SER A 400 -7.56 19.85 -15.55
N ASP A 401 -8.54 20.70 -15.21
CA ASP A 401 -8.32 21.93 -14.44
C ASP A 401 -7.71 21.65 -13.05
N PHE A 402 -7.81 20.41 -12.55
CA PHE A 402 -7.19 19.95 -11.32
C PHE A 402 -6.06 18.95 -11.60
N SER A 403 -4.86 19.44 -11.91
CA SER A 403 -3.71 18.59 -12.22
C SER A 403 -2.98 18.00 -11.00
N TRP A 404 -3.51 18.20 -9.80
CA TRP A 404 -2.86 17.90 -8.53
C TRP A 404 -3.26 16.53 -7.97
N VAL A 405 -2.52 16.05 -6.97
CA VAL A 405 -2.86 14.80 -6.26
C VAL A 405 -4.23 14.93 -5.57
N CYS A 406 -5.10 13.95 -5.83
CA CYS A 406 -6.46 13.88 -5.29
C CYS A 406 -6.45 13.27 -3.88
N ALA A 407 -7.56 13.40 -3.16
CA ALA A 407 -7.75 12.69 -1.90
C ALA A 407 -8.20 11.25 -2.16
N PRO A 408 -7.89 10.29 -1.26
CA PRO A 408 -7.21 10.45 0.03
C PRO A 408 -5.68 10.64 -0.08
N ALA A 409 -5.08 10.50 -1.27
CA ALA A 409 -3.62 10.49 -1.43
C ALA A 409 -2.93 11.81 -1.04
N ASN A 410 -3.63 12.94 -1.09
CA ASN A 410 -3.13 14.24 -0.64
C ASN A 410 -3.40 14.55 0.86
N SER A 411 -3.95 13.60 1.62
CA SER A 411 -4.36 13.80 3.03
C SER A 411 -3.19 13.75 3.99
N ALA A 412 -2.19 14.60 3.74
CA ALA A 412 -1.01 14.76 4.57
C ALA A 412 -1.27 15.77 5.71
N GLN A 413 -0.66 15.50 6.88
CA GLN A 413 -0.49 16.52 7.90
C GLN A 413 0.74 17.37 7.58
N ALA A 414 0.65 18.66 7.86
CA ALA A 414 1.57 19.65 7.35
C ALA A 414 3.04 19.43 7.76
N THR A 415 3.26 18.89 8.95
CA THR A 415 4.60 18.75 9.53
C THR A 415 5.04 17.30 9.65
N THR A 416 4.17 16.35 9.30
CA THR A 416 4.38 14.93 9.65
C THR A 416 4.00 14.03 8.48
N TRP A 417 4.96 13.78 7.60
CA TRP A 417 4.78 12.82 6.49
C TRP A 417 4.64 11.38 6.99
N SER A 418 5.10 11.07 8.21
CA SER A 418 5.02 9.72 8.80
C SER A 418 3.59 9.28 9.11
N THR A 419 2.62 10.21 9.08
CA THR A 419 1.18 9.97 9.22
C THR A 419 0.39 10.17 7.93
N SER A 420 1.08 10.50 6.82
CA SER A 420 0.48 10.74 5.50
C SER A 420 0.48 9.45 4.66
N PRO A 421 -0.44 9.23 3.72
CA PRO A 421 -0.37 8.06 2.84
C PRO A 421 0.86 8.11 1.92
N ILE A 422 1.19 7.00 1.26
CA ILE A 422 2.10 7.03 0.09
C ILE A 422 1.23 7.26 -1.15
N ALA A 423 1.29 8.46 -1.73
CA ALA A 423 0.65 8.72 -3.03
C ALA A 423 1.49 8.16 -4.18
N VAL A 424 0.84 7.45 -5.11
CA VAL A 424 1.52 6.73 -6.18
C VAL A 424 1.10 7.24 -7.56
N GLY A 425 2.06 7.78 -8.31
CA GLY A 425 1.88 8.16 -9.71
C GLY A 425 2.15 7.00 -10.69
N ALA A 426 1.76 7.17 -11.95
CA ALA A 426 1.83 6.13 -12.97
C ALA A 426 2.92 6.40 -14.02
N VAL A 427 3.68 5.36 -14.39
CA VAL A 427 4.59 5.38 -15.55
C VAL A 427 4.23 4.32 -16.58
N ASP A 428 4.70 4.51 -17.81
CA ASP A 428 4.58 3.55 -18.91
C ASP A 428 5.78 2.57 -18.99
N ARG A 429 5.75 1.70 -20.02
CA ARG A 429 6.83 0.73 -20.30
C ARG A 429 8.20 1.37 -20.57
N ARG A 430 8.22 2.65 -20.97
CA ARG A 430 9.42 3.45 -21.25
C ARG A 430 9.88 4.26 -20.02
N LYS A 431 9.28 4.00 -18.84
CA LYS A 431 9.49 4.75 -17.59
C LYS A 431 9.14 6.23 -17.70
N GLN A 432 8.36 6.60 -18.72
CA GLN A 432 7.87 7.96 -18.85
C GLN A 432 6.63 8.10 -18.00
N ILE A 433 6.48 9.25 -17.37
CA ILE A 433 5.30 9.50 -16.57
C ILE A 433 4.05 9.58 -17.45
N ALA A 434 3.01 8.86 -17.07
CA ALA A 434 1.76 8.81 -17.81
C ALA A 434 1.16 10.21 -17.91
N TYR A 435 0.59 10.53 -19.07
CA TYR A 435 0.04 11.86 -19.32
C TYR A 435 -1.06 12.22 -18.30
N PHE A 436 -1.88 11.25 -17.90
CA PHE A 436 -2.98 11.41 -16.94
C PHE A 436 -2.52 11.46 -15.47
N SER A 437 -1.30 11.01 -15.14
CA SER A 437 -0.86 10.88 -13.74
C SER A 437 -0.82 12.24 -13.06
N SER A 438 -1.65 12.43 -12.03
CA SER A 438 -1.68 13.64 -11.20
C SER A 438 -0.29 13.98 -10.65
N ARG A 439 -0.05 15.28 -10.45
CA ARG A 439 1.25 15.85 -10.12
C ARG A 439 1.25 16.45 -8.72
N GLY A 440 2.42 16.52 -8.11
CA GLY A 440 2.62 17.29 -6.87
C GLY A 440 3.02 18.73 -7.10
N GLN A 441 2.91 19.57 -6.07
CA GLN A 441 3.40 20.94 -6.10
C GLN A 441 4.92 21.00 -6.32
N LYS A 442 5.39 22.11 -6.91
CA LYS A 442 6.76 22.27 -7.46
C LYS A 442 7.91 22.32 -6.43
N CYS A 443 7.65 22.28 -5.13
CA CYS A 443 8.70 22.40 -4.10
C CYS A 443 8.65 21.25 -3.07
N LEU A 444 9.81 20.61 -2.87
CA LEU A 444 10.06 19.78 -1.68
C LEU A 444 10.07 20.66 -0.43
N PRO A 445 9.68 20.14 0.75
CA PRO A 445 9.26 18.75 1.01
C PRO A 445 7.81 18.44 0.57
N TRP A 446 7.08 19.40 0.02
CA TRP A 446 5.63 19.33 -0.18
C TRP A 446 5.20 18.80 -1.54
N ASN A 447 5.91 17.76 -2.00
CA ASN A 447 5.44 16.98 -3.13
C ASN A 447 4.57 15.84 -2.63
N PRO A 448 3.24 15.89 -2.80
CA PRO A 448 2.37 14.81 -2.35
C PRO A 448 2.66 13.49 -3.06
N VAL A 449 3.25 13.48 -4.26
CA VAL A 449 3.65 12.24 -4.95
C VAL A 449 4.85 11.63 -4.23
N GLY A 450 4.62 10.51 -3.54
CA GLY A 450 5.67 9.79 -2.83
C GLY A 450 6.58 9.02 -3.78
N CYS A 451 6.02 8.29 -4.74
CA CYS A 451 6.78 7.55 -5.75
C CYS A 451 5.91 7.24 -6.96
N VAL A 452 6.49 6.59 -7.98
CA VAL A 452 5.77 6.13 -9.17
C VAL A 452 5.97 4.65 -9.41
N ALA A 453 4.98 4.04 -10.07
CA ALA A 453 5.00 2.65 -10.45
C ALA A 453 4.30 2.42 -11.81
N PRO A 454 4.44 1.24 -12.44
CA PRO A 454 3.79 0.95 -13.71
C PRO A 454 2.27 1.10 -13.63
N GLY A 455 1.69 1.93 -14.49
CA GLY A 455 0.24 2.19 -14.49
C GLY A 455 -0.37 2.37 -15.87
N VAL A 456 0.35 2.06 -16.96
CA VAL A 456 -0.16 2.15 -18.33
C VAL A 456 -0.12 0.78 -18.99
N ASN A 457 -1.27 0.29 -19.47
CA ASN A 457 -1.45 -1.01 -20.12
C ASN A 457 -0.86 -2.15 -19.28
N VAL A 458 -1.30 -2.19 -18.02
CA VAL A 458 -0.91 -3.21 -17.04
C VAL A 458 -1.92 -4.35 -17.13
N LYS A 459 -1.43 -5.55 -17.46
CA LYS A 459 -2.24 -6.77 -17.50
C LYS A 459 -2.36 -7.37 -16.11
N SER A 460 -3.57 -7.67 -15.66
CA SER A 460 -3.85 -8.33 -14.37
C SER A 460 -5.08 -9.24 -14.45
N THR A 461 -5.41 -9.91 -13.34
CA THR A 461 -6.64 -10.68 -13.14
C THR A 461 -7.89 -9.83 -13.37
N TYR A 462 -8.97 -10.45 -13.80
CA TYR A 462 -10.26 -9.80 -14.01
C TYR A 462 -11.39 -10.80 -13.75
N LEU A 463 -12.64 -10.34 -13.79
CA LEU A 463 -13.81 -11.19 -13.55
C LEU A 463 -13.82 -12.44 -14.46
N ASP A 464 -14.51 -13.49 -14.02
CA ASP A 464 -14.71 -14.72 -14.79
C ASP A 464 -13.41 -15.49 -15.12
N ASN A 465 -12.37 -15.36 -14.30
CA ASN A 465 -11.01 -15.90 -14.54
C ASN A 465 -10.31 -15.35 -15.79
N GLU A 466 -10.71 -14.18 -16.25
CA GLU A 466 -10.09 -13.49 -17.38
C GLU A 466 -8.95 -12.56 -16.96
N TYR A 467 -8.27 -11.98 -17.94
CA TYR A 467 -7.16 -11.06 -17.71
C TYR A 467 -7.24 -9.89 -18.69
N VAL A 468 -7.22 -8.67 -18.17
CA VAL A 468 -7.37 -7.45 -18.99
C VAL A 468 -6.23 -6.47 -18.75
N GLU A 469 -5.94 -5.64 -19.77
CA GLU A 469 -5.02 -4.51 -19.63
C GLU A 469 -5.80 -3.26 -19.23
N MET A 470 -5.32 -2.58 -18.18
CA MET A 470 -5.91 -1.32 -17.70
C MET A 470 -4.82 -0.25 -17.53
N SER A 471 -5.25 1.02 -17.55
CA SER A 471 -4.40 2.19 -17.36
C SER A 471 -4.99 3.11 -16.30
N GLY A 472 -4.14 3.56 -15.37
CA GLY A 472 -4.49 4.46 -14.28
C GLY A 472 -3.44 4.45 -13.19
N THR A 473 -3.39 5.50 -12.37
CA THR A 473 -2.66 5.47 -11.09
C THR A 473 -3.19 4.38 -10.15
N SER A 474 -4.45 3.97 -10.33
CA SER A 474 -5.07 2.78 -9.74
C SER A 474 -4.32 1.48 -10.02
N MET A 475 -3.64 1.34 -11.17
CA MET A 475 -2.79 0.19 -11.48
C MET A 475 -1.35 0.36 -10.95
N ALA A 476 -0.92 1.60 -10.71
CA ALA A 476 0.40 1.88 -10.11
C ALA A 476 0.40 1.62 -8.59
N CYS A 477 -0.63 2.08 -7.89
CA CYS A 477 -0.86 1.90 -6.45
C CYS A 477 -0.58 0.45 -5.94
N PRO A 478 -1.16 -0.61 -6.53
CA PRO A 478 -0.98 -1.98 -6.06
C PRO A 478 0.47 -2.51 -6.20
N HIS A 479 1.29 -1.94 -7.08
CA HIS A 479 2.71 -2.32 -7.13
C HIS A 479 3.45 -1.86 -5.87
N VAL A 480 3.13 -0.67 -5.37
CA VAL A 480 3.71 -0.10 -4.16
C VAL A 480 3.18 -0.80 -2.92
N ALA A 481 1.88 -1.16 -2.90
CA ALA A 481 1.31 -1.98 -1.84
C ALA A 481 1.97 -3.37 -1.78
N GLY A 482 2.24 -3.99 -2.93
CA GLY A 482 3.02 -5.23 -2.98
C GLY A 482 4.44 -5.05 -2.45
N LEU A 483 5.15 -3.98 -2.82
CA LEU A 483 6.47 -3.69 -2.25
C LEU A 483 6.43 -3.47 -0.73
N ALA A 484 5.43 -2.74 -0.23
CA ALA A 484 5.20 -2.60 1.20
C ALA A 484 5.07 -3.98 1.87
N ALA A 485 4.32 -4.91 1.27
CA ALA A 485 4.19 -6.25 1.80
C ALA A 485 5.52 -7.02 1.84
N LEU A 486 6.37 -6.89 0.82
CA LEU A 486 7.73 -7.47 0.85
C LEU A 486 8.58 -6.92 2.01
N LEU A 487 8.45 -5.63 2.33
CA LEU A 487 9.16 -5.00 3.45
C LEU A 487 8.58 -5.39 4.81
N CYS A 488 7.26 -5.50 4.94
CA CYS A 488 6.61 -6.03 6.14
C CYS A 488 7.11 -7.45 6.45
N GLN A 489 7.20 -8.31 5.44
CA GLN A 489 7.77 -9.66 5.59
C GLN A 489 9.23 -9.60 6.03
N ARG A 490 10.04 -8.76 5.36
CA ARG A 490 11.48 -8.68 5.62
C ARG A 490 11.81 -8.39 7.08
N TRP A 491 11.05 -7.51 7.72
CA TRP A 491 11.33 -7.11 9.10
C TRP A 491 10.40 -7.71 10.14
N ASN A 492 9.39 -8.47 9.71
CA ASN A 492 8.34 -8.98 10.58
C ASN A 492 7.81 -7.89 11.53
N SER A 493 7.49 -6.72 10.96
CA SER A 493 7.19 -5.50 11.71
C SER A 493 6.00 -4.77 11.12
N HIS A 494 5.23 -4.11 12.00
CA HIS A 494 4.15 -3.19 11.64
C HIS A 494 4.56 -1.72 11.82
N ASP A 495 5.86 -1.46 11.99
CA ASP A 495 6.38 -0.10 12.12
C ASP A 495 6.29 0.63 10.77
N VAL A 496 5.15 1.30 10.56
CA VAL A 496 4.82 2.04 9.34
C VAL A 496 5.90 3.07 9.01
N TYR A 497 6.46 3.73 10.01
CA TYR A 497 7.53 4.69 9.82
C TYR A 497 8.75 4.05 9.17
N LYS A 498 9.24 2.92 9.73
CA LYS A 498 10.40 2.22 9.18
C LYS A 498 10.12 1.72 7.77
N ILE A 499 8.95 1.13 7.52
CA ILE A 499 8.56 0.56 6.22
C ILE A 499 8.49 1.66 5.17
N LYS A 500 7.76 2.74 5.48
CA LYS A 500 7.62 3.88 4.58
C LYS A 500 8.96 4.54 4.29
N LYS A 501 9.79 4.78 5.32
CA LYS A 501 11.13 5.37 5.17
C LYS A 501 12.00 4.54 4.24
N GLN A 502 12.06 3.22 4.44
CA GLN A 502 12.86 2.34 3.59
C GLN A 502 12.33 2.19 2.17
N LEU A 503 11.01 2.16 2.00
CA LEU A 503 10.39 2.11 0.68
C LEU A 503 10.81 3.34 -0.13
N LEU A 504 10.66 4.54 0.45
CA LEU A 504 10.94 5.80 -0.23
C LEU A 504 12.45 6.00 -0.46
N LEU A 505 13.29 5.82 0.56
CA LEU A 505 14.75 5.95 0.40
C LEU A 505 15.36 4.87 -0.49
N GLY A 506 14.86 3.63 -0.39
CA GLY A 506 15.24 2.54 -1.26
C GLY A 506 14.90 2.83 -2.73
N THR A 507 13.77 3.50 -2.96
CA THR A 507 13.36 3.98 -4.29
C THR A 507 14.30 5.09 -4.77
N PHE A 508 14.49 6.14 -3.97
CA PHE A 508 15.33 7.28 -4.30
C PHE A 508 16.75 6.92 -4.68
N HIS A 509 17.39 6.05 -3.90
CA HIS A 509 18.76 5.63 -4.18
C HIS A 509 18.85 4.58 -5.30
N SER A 510 17.74 4.11 -5.87
CA SER A 510 17.75 3.08 -6.93
C SER A 510 18.09 3.59 -8.31
N HIS A 511 18.14 4.92 -8.48
CA HIS A 511 18.44 5.60 -9.72
C HIS A 511 19.18 6.91 -9.43
N ALA A 512 19.74 7.52 -10.47
CA ALA A 512 20.18 8.90 -10.39
C ALA A 512 18.99 9.81 -10.02
N TYR A 513 19.25 10.96 -9.39
CA TYR A 513 18.21 11.89 -8.97
C TYR A 513 17.29 12.22 -10.16
N PRO A 514 15.97 12.03 -10.06
CA PRO A 514 15.09 12.29 -11.19
C PRO A 514 15.14 13.78 -11.52
N PRO A 515 15.29 14.17 -12.80
CA PRO A 515 15.36 15.58 -13.20
C PRO A 515 14.02 16.31 -13.00
N SER A 516 12.95 15.59 -12.69
CA SER A 516 11.60 16.12 -12.49
C SER A 516 11.07 15.73 -11.12
N THR A 517 10.48 16.71 -10.43
CA THR A 517 9.74 16.49 -9.18
C THR A 517 8.47 15.67 -9.40
N TYR A 518 7.96 15.52 -10.62
CA TYR A 518 6.69 14.83 -10.87
C TYR A 518 6.68 13.33 -10.52
N MET A 519 7.86 12.73 -10.33
CA MET A 519 7.98 11.31 -9.96
C MET A 519 8.19 11.08 -8.46
N GLY A 520 8.19 12.14 -7.64
CA GLY A 520 8.48 12.00 -6.21
C GLY A 520 9.87 11.43 -5.97
N PHE A 521 9.97 10.38 -5.16
CA PHE A 521 11.21 9.63 -4.93
C PHE A 521 11.63 8.79 -6.15
N GLY A 522 10.78 8.69 -7.19
CA GLY A 522 11.06 7.99 -8.44
C GLY A 522 10.37 6.64 -8.58
N LEU A 523 10.83 5.84 -9.54
CA LEU A 523 10.25 4.54 -9.87
C LEU A 523 10.68 3.48 -8.85
N ILE A 524 9.72 2.83 -8.21
CA ILE A 524 10.02 1.83 -7.16
C ILE A 524 10.93 0.69 -7.65
N ASN A 525 11.75 0.18 -6.72
CA ASN A 525 12.66 -0.93 -6.97
C ASN A 525 12.62 -1.90 -5.79
N CYS A 526 11.90 -3.01 -5.96
CA CYS A 526 11.69 -4.01 -4.92
C CYS A 526 13.01 -4.62 -4.44
N ASP A 527 13.89 -5.02 -5.36
CA ASP A 527 15.21 -5.60 -5.05
C ASP A 527 16.03 -4.68 -4.15
N ARG A 528 16.15 -3.40 -4.54
CA ARG A 528 16.94 -2.45 -3.76
C ARG A 528 16.32 -2.16 -2.41
N ALA A 529 15.00 -1.95 -2.36
CA ALA A 529 14.30 -1.68 -1.11
C ALA A 529 14.44 -2.85 -0.11
N VAL A 530 14.40 -4.11 -0.56
CA VAL A 530 14.55 -5.29 0.32
C VAL A 530 16.01 -5.71 0.57
N SER A 531 17.00 -5.16 -0.13
CA SER A 531 18.42 -5.54 0.05
C SER A 531 19.26 -4.50 0.80
N THR A 532 18.73 -3.31 1.04
CA THR A 532 19.45 -2.19 1.69
C THR A 532 18.88 -1.87 3.08
N TYR A 533 19.53 -1.03 3.88
CA TYR A 533 19.07 -0.70 5.24
C TYR A 533 19.17 0.81 5.51
N TYR A 534 18.38 1.60 4.79
CA TYR A 534 18.36 3.06 4.88
C TYR A 534 17.66 3.59 6.15
N VAL A 535 16.91 2.74 6.86
CA VAL A 535 16.26 3.11 8.12
C VAL A 535 17.24 3.63 9.17
N ASN A 536 18.42 2.99 9.26
CA ASN A 536 19.46 3.30 10.25
C ASN A 536 20.45 4.38 9.80
N MET A 537 20.32 4.88 8.56
CA MET A 537 21.17 5.98 8.12
C MET A 537 20.70 7.27 8.80
N PHE A 538 21.59 7.85 9.62
CA PHE A 538 21.50 9.23 10.06
C PHE A 538 21.91 10.09 8.86
N PHE A 539 20.97 10.85 8.32
CA PHE A 539 21.28 11.85 7.31
C PHE A 539 21.59 13.14 8.07
N ASP A 540 22.88 13.45 8.27
CA ASP A 540 23.34 14.62 9.04
C ASP A 540 22.84 15.96 8.47
N ARG A 541 22.38 15.99 7.21
CA ARG A 541 21.58 17.08 6.65
C ARG A 541 20.09 16.87 6.93
N LEU A 542 19.74 16.95 8.21
CA LEU A 542 18.35 16.91 8.70
C LEU A 542 17.48 18.05 8.12
N GLU A 543 18.08 19.14 7.63
CA GLU A 543 17.36 20.22 6.92
C GLU A 543 16.87 19.83 5.51
N GLU A 544 17.46 18.82 4.86
CA GLU A 544 17.06 18.43 3.49
C GLU A 544 15.78 17.57 3.46
N TRP A 545 15.35 17.00 4.59
CA TRP A 545 14.24 16.04 4.65
C TRP A 545 13.38 16.21 5.92
N HIS A 546 12.73 17.37 6.10
CA HIS A 546 11.55 17.57 6.97
C HIS A 546 10.34 16.64 6.63
N LEU A 547 10.59 15.57 5.87
CA LEU A 547 9.69 14.57 5.35
C LEU A 547 9.47 13.39 6.30
N PHE A 548 10.02 13.38 7.52
CA PHE A 548 9.90 12.23 8.42
C PHE A 548 9.99 12.58 9.91
N SER A 549 9.98 13.87 10.28
CA SER A 549 9.99 14.33 11.68
C SER A 549 8.65 14.16 12.38
#